data_AF-A0A953W619-F1
#
_entry.id   AF-A0A953W619-F1
#
_cell.length_a   1.000
_cell.length_b   1.000
_cell.length_c   1.000
_cell.angle_alpha   90.00
_cell.angle_beta   90.00
_cell.angle_gamma   90.00
#
_symmetry.space_group_name_H-M   'P 1'
#
loop_
_entity.id
_entity.type
_entity.pdbx_description
1 polymer ?
#
loop_
_entity_poly.entity_id
_entity_poly.type
_entity_poly.pdbx_seq_one_letter_code
_entity_poly.pdbx_strand_id
1 'polypeptide(L)'
;WGSKRTGPDLARVGGRYSDEWHRAHLENPRSVVPESVMPPYAFLTRADVNTALMGDHLRANRMLSVPYTDEQLANAAIDARAQAEPLGMHAYDFQQRYPGAAVRDFDGDPTRVTEMDALIAYLQMLGAGVDFDTYQADAPENTR
;
A
#
# COMPACT_ATOMS: atom_id res chain seq x y z
N TRP A 1 -12.28 6.31 -9.45
CA TRP A 1 -12.29 7.43 -8.50
C TRP A 1 -13.50 7.28 -7.59
N GLY A 2 -13.48 7.87 -6.39
CA GLY A 2 -14.60 7.77 -5.45
C GLY A 2 -15.83 8.56 -5.90
N SER A 3 -17.02 8.06 -5.59
CA SER A 3 -18.30 8.73 -5.91
C SER A 3 -18.93 9.46 -4.71
N LYS A 4 -18.46 9.19 -3.50
CA LYS A 4 -18.94 9.79 -2.24
C LYS A 4 -17.78 9.95 -1.25
N ARG A 5 -17.88 10.97 -0.38
CA ARG A 5 -16.93 11.25 0.70
C ARG A 5 -17.62 11.21 2.05
N THR A 6 -17.69 10.02 2.65
CA THR A 6 -18.04 9.90 4.08
C THR A 6 -16.81 10.11 4.96
N GLY A 7 -15.64 9.64 4.51
CA GLY A 7 -14.33 10.03 5.03
C GLY A 7 -13.57 10.97 4.07
N PRO A 8 -12.36 11.40 4.45
CA PRO A 8 -11.49 12.19 3.58
C PRO A 8 -11.08 11.45 2.30
N ASP A 9 -10.58 12.22 1.33
CA ASP A 9 -10.00 11.67 0.11
C ASP A 9 -8.65 10.98 0.38
N LEU A 10 -8.40 9.84 -0.28
CA LEU A 10 -7.20 9.01 -0.08
C LEU A 10 -6.17 9.12 -1.19
N ALA A 11 -6.43 9.88 -2.27
CA ALA A 11 -5.57 9.87 -3.46
C ALA A 11 -4.11 10.31 -3.21
N ARG A 12 -3.84 11.01 -2.10
CA ARG A 12 -2.52 11.51 -1.69
C ARG A 12 -2.26 11.30 -0.20
N VAL A 13 -2.60 10.13 0.32
CA VAL A 13 -2.37 9.80 1.74
C VAL A 13 -0.98 9.22 1.99
N GLY A 14 -0.28 8.76 0.95
CA GLY A 14 1.07 8.22 1.07
C GLY A 14 2.03 9.19 1.74
N GLY A 15 2.74 8.72 2.77
CA GLY A 15 3.68 9.52 3.56
C GLY A 15 3.06 10.57 4.48
N ARG A 16 1.73 10.78 4.46
CA ARG A 16 1.06 11.79 5.30
C ARG A 16 0.90 11.33 6.76
N TYR A 17 0.71 10.04 6.98
CA TYR A 17 0.60 9.44 8.30
C TYR A 17 1.60 8.29 8.42
N SER A 18 2.05 8.02 9.65
CA SER A 18 2.93 6.88 9.93
C SER A 18 2.17 5.56 9.77
N ASP A 19 2.91 4.47 9.54
CA ASP A 19 2.35 3.12 9.51
C ASP A 19 1.65 2.77 10.83
N GLU A 20 2.26 3.16 11.97
CA GLU A 20 1.66 3.02 13.29
C GLU A 20 0.32 3.76 13.41
N TRP A 21 0.23 4.99 12.89
CA TRP A 21 -1.03 5.73 12.89
C TRP A 21 -2.07 5.02 12.02
N HIS A 22 -1.68 4.54 10.84
CA HIS A 22 -2.57 3.78 9.96
C HIS A 22 -3.10 2.53 10.64
N ARG A 23 -2.23 1.74 11.29
CA ARG A 23 -2.63 0.56 12.05
C ARG A 23 -3.58 0.92 13.19
N ALA A 24 -3.22 1.88 14.04
CA ALA A 24 -4.05 2.29 15.16
C ALA A 24 -5.42 2.80 14.70
N HIS A 25 -5.44 3.60 13.63
CA HIS A 25 -6.67 4.08 13.01
C HIS A 25 -7.50 2.95 12.41
N LEU A 26 -6.90 1.97 11.73
CA LEU A 26 -7.64 0.84 11.17
C LEU A 26 -8.16 -0.09 12.26
N GLU A 27 -7.39 -0.37 13.31
CA GLU A 27 -7.83 -1.20 14.44
C GLU A 27 -9.01 -0.57 15.18
N ASN A 28 -8.87 0.71 15.55
CA ASN A 28 -9.90 1.46 16.26
C ASN A 28 -9.87 2.94 15.86
N PRO A 29 -10.62 3.36 14.84
CA PRO A 29 -10.58 4.74 14.34
C PRO A 29 -10.87 5.80 15.42
N ARG A 30 -11.72 5.45 16.39
CA ARG A 30 -12.14 6.33 17.49
C ARG A 30 -11.06 6.53 18.56
N SER A 31 -10.01 5.71 18.59
CA SER A 31 -8.91 5.90 19.55
C SER A 31 -8.00 7.07 19.17
N VAL A 32 -7.82 7.32 17.86
CA VAL A 32 -6.96 8.39 17.33
C VAL A 32 -7.76 9.57 16.79
N VAL A 33 -9.01 9.35 16.38
CA VAL A 33 -9.95 10.38 15.94
C VAL A 33 -11.30 10.12 16.59
N PRO A 34 -11.59 10.71 17.78
CA PRO A 34 -12.79 10.39 18.57
C PRO A 34 -14.12 10.48 17.82
N GLU A 35 -14.24 11.43 16.90
CA GLU A 35 -15.44 11.68 16.07
C GLU A 35 -15.50 10.80 14.80
N SER A 36 -14.59 9.83 14.64
CA SER A 36 -14.53 9.01 13.44
C SER A 36 -15.75 8.09 13.32
N VAL A 37 -16.46 8.21 12.21
CA VAL A 37 -17.55 7.31 11.81
C VAL A 37 -17.05 6.06 11.10
N MET A 38 -15.73 5.91 10.90
CA MET A 38 -15.15 4.75 10.24
C MET A 38 -15.35 3.49 11.10
N PRO A 39 -15.81 2.37 10.51
CA PRO A 39 -15.85 1.08 11.18
C PRO A 39 -14.45 0.61 11.59
N PRO A 40 -14.31 -0.19 12.66
CA PRO A 40 -13.04 -0.79 13.00
C PRO A 40 -12.74 -1.98 12.07
N TYR A 41 -11.49 -2.10 11.65
CA TYR A 41 -10.94 -3.15 10.79
C TYR A 41 -9.86 -3.99 11.50
N ALA A 42 -9.94 -4.10 12.84
CA ALA A 42 -9.03 -4.91 13.66
C ALA A 42 -9.03 -6.43 13.34
N PHE A 43 -9.83 -6.90 12.37
CA PHE A 43 -9.72 -8.26 11.87
C PHE A 43 -8.55 -8.45 10.90
N LEU A 44 -8.05 -7.37 10.27
CA LEU A 44 -6.94 -7.42 9.31
C LEU A 44 -5.63 -7.90 9.95
N THR A 45 -5.45 -7.71 11.26
CA THR A 45 -4.28 -8.22 12.01
C THR A 45 -4.37 -9.71 12.32
N ARG A 46 -5.53 -10.35 12.09
CA ARG A 46 -5.78 -11.74 12.49
C ARG A 46 -5.39 -12.72 11.38
N ALA A 47 -5.60 -12.34 10.13
CA ALA A 47 -5.36 -13.19 8.97
C ALA A 47 -3.98 -12.91 8.35
N ASP A 48 -3.27 -13.98 7.99
CA ASP A 48 -2.09 -13.85 7.14
C ASP A 48 -2.48 -13.40 5.74
N VAL A 49 -1.61 -12.64 5.09
CA VAL A 49 -1.81 -12.28 3.69
C VAL A 49 -1.81 -13.55 2.82
N ASN A 50 -2.85 -13.71 2.01
CA ASN A 50 -2.92 -14.79 1.02
C ASN A 50 -2.34 -14.31 -0.31
N THR A 51 -1.16 -14.80 -0.65
CA THR A 51 -0.45 -14.43 -1.89
C THR A 51 -0.55 -15.47 -3.00
N ALA A 52 -1.34 -16.53 -2.82
CA ALA A 52 -1.39 -17.68 -3.73
C ALA A 52 -1.74 -17.31 -5.18
N LEU A 53 -2.59 -16.28 -5.37
CA LEU A 53 -3.04 -15.83 -6.69
C LEU A 53 -2.25 -14.62 -7.23
N MET A 54 -1.19 -14.15 -6.55
CA MET A 54 -0.52 -12.91 -6.94
C MET A 54 0.07 -12.99 -8.35
N GLY A 55 0.62 -14.15 -8.74
CA GLY A 55 1.12 -14.36 -10.11
C GLY A 55 0.02 -14.23 -11.18
N ASP A 56 -1.18 -14.71 -10.88
CA ASP A 56 -2.34 -14.59 -11.78
C ASP A 56 -2.84 -13.15 -11.87
N HIS A 57 -2.85 -12.42 -10.75
CA HIS A 57 -3.16 -10.99 -10.73
C HIS A 57 -2.17 -10.18 -11.58
N LEU A 58 -0.86 -10.40 -11.43
CA LEU A 58 0.15 -9.70 -12.22
C LEU A 58 0.04 -10.05 -13.70
N ARG A 59 -0.24 -11.31 -14.05
CA ARG A 59 -0.46 -11.73 -15.43
C ARG A 59 -1.67 -11.05 -16.05
N ALA A 60 -2.79 -11.00 -15.33
CA ALA A 60 -3.99 -10.30 -15.77
C ALA A 60 -3.73 -8.80 -16.00
N ASN A 61 -3.02 -8.14 -15.07
CA ASN A 61 -2.64 -6.74 -15.23
C ASN A 61 -1.68 -6.51 -16.40
N ARG A 62 -0.77 -7.44 -16.67
CA ARG A 62 0.12 -7.37 -17.84
C ARG A 62 -0.64 -7.47 -19.16
N MET A 63 -1.71 -8.27 -19.22
CA MET A 63 -2.62 -8.28 -20.37
C MET A 63 -3.32 -6.93 -20.59
N LEU A 64 -3.45 -6.13 -19.53
CA LEU A 64 -3.96 -4.75 -19.55
C LEU A 64 -2.83 -3.71 -19.69
N SER A 65 -1.67 -4.11 -20.22
CA SER A 65 -0.51 -3.26 -20.51
C SER A 65 0.20 -2.68 -19.29
N VAL A 66 -0.01 -3.21 -18.08
CA VAL A 66 0.86 -2.88 -16.94
C VAL A 66 2.21 -3.57 -17.16
N PRO A 67 3.35 -2.85 -17.09
CA PRO A 67 4.65 -3.35 -17.56
C PRO A 67 5.35 -4.29 -16.57
N TYR A 68 4.66 -5.34 -16.11
CA TYR A 68 5.27 -6.37 -15.28
C TYR A 68 6.20 -7.29 -16.08
N THR A 69 7.37 -7.61 -15.52
CA THR A 69 8.36 -8.51 -16.14
C THR A 69 8.08 -9.98 -15.87
N ASP A 70 8.66 -10.89 -16.65
CA ASP A 70 8.55 -12.33 -16.40
C ASP A 70 9.09 -12.71 -15.02
N GLU A 71 10.15 -12.03 -14.56
CA GLU A 71 10.74 -12.24 -13.24
C GLU A 71 9.79 -11.82 -12.12
N GLN A 72 9.09 -10.68 -12.27
CA GLN A 72 8.07 -10.23 -11.31
C GLN A 72 6.87 -11.17 -11.27
N LEU A 73 6.45 -11.72 -12.42
CA LEU A 73 5.39 -12.74 -12.46
C LEU A 73 5.80 -14.04 -11.76
N ALA A 74 7.03 -14.49 -11.98
CA ALA A 74 7.55 -15.72 -11.38
C ALA A 74 7.71 -15.62 -9.85
N ASN A 75 8.05 -14.43 -9.34
CA ASN A 75 8.27 -14.19 -7.91
C ASN A 75 7.10 -13.52 -7.20
N ALA A 76 5.97 -13.28 -7.89
CA ALA A 76 4.88 -12.43 -7.41
C ALA A 76 4.39 -12.75 -5.98
N ALA A 77 4.22 -14.03 -5.65
CA ALA A 77 3.75 -14.45 -4.33
C ALA A 77 4.79 -14.25 -3.22
N ILE A 78 6.07 -14.41 -3.57
CA ILE A 78 7.22 -14.16 -2.69
C ILE A 78 7.36 -12.66 -2.48
N ASP A 79 7.34 -11.89 -3.56
CA ASP A 79 7.50 -10.44 -3.58
C ASP A 79 6.42 -9.74 -2.75
N ALA A 80 5.17 -10.19 -2.85
CA ALA A 80 4.07 -9.64 -2.06
C ALA A 80 4.26 -9.79 -0.55
N ARG A 81 4.95 -10.84 -0.09
CA ARG A 81 5.32 -11.00 1.33
C ARG A 81 6.59 -10.24 1.67
N ALA A 82 7.60 -10.34 0.81
CA ALA A 82 8.92 -9.74 1.00
C ALA A 82 8.86 -8.22 1.22
N GLN A 83 7.87 -7.54 0.64
CA GLN A 83 7.64 -6.12 0.86
C GLN A 83 7.46 -5.76 2.36
N ALA A 84 6.83 -6.64 3.13
CA ALA A 84 6.58 -6.46 4.57
C ALA A 84 7.66 -7.09 5.48
N GLU A 85 8.62 -7.82 4.90
CA GLU A 85 9.64 -8.58 5.65
C GLU A 85 11.04 -7.98 5.41
N PRO A 86 11.39 -6.81 6.00
CA PRO A 86 12.64 -6.10 5.67
C PRO A 86 13.93 -6.86 6.00
N LEU A 87 13.85 -7.82 6.92
CA LEU A 87 14.95 -8.71 7.28
C LEU A 87 14.80 -10.11 6.67
N GLY A 88 13.78 -10.31 5.83
CA GLY A 88 13.48 -11.56 5.15
C GLY A 88 14.48 -11.85 4.03
N MET A 89 14.64 -13.13 3.72
CA MET A 89 15.62 -13.60 2.73
C MET A 89 15.40 -13.06 1.31
N HIS A 90 14.19 -12.60 1.00
CA HIS A 90 13.79 -12.10 -0.32
C HIS A 90 13.71 -10.58 -0.41
N ALA A 91 13.93 -9.84 0.69
CA ALA A 91 13.80 -8.38 0.72
C ALA A 91 14.72 -7.68 -0.28
N TYR A 92 15.98 -8.15 -0.38
CA TYR A 92 16.95 -7.60 -1.32
C TYR A 92 16.51 -7.82 -2.78
N ASP A 93 16.12 -9.05 -3.12
CA ASP A 93 15.68 -9.40 -4.48
C ASP A 93 14.41 -8.63 -4.88
N PHE A 94 13.48 -8.44 -3.94
CA PHE A 94 12.30 -7.61 -4.13
C PHE A 94 12.69 -6.17 -4.50
N GLN A 95 13.63 -5.56 -3.78
CA GLN A 95 14.07 -4.19 -4.05
C GLN A 95 14.72 -4.03 -5.42
N GLN A 96 15.42 -5.06 -5.92
CA GLN A 96 15.97 -5.06 -7.27
C GLN A 96 14.85 -5.12 -8.33
N ARG A 97 13.79 -5.91 -8.07
CA ARG A 97 12.63 -6.03 -8.99
C ARG A 97 11.69 -4.82 -8.95
N TYR A 98 11.57 -4.15 -7.82
CA TYR A 98 10.69 -2.98 -7.63
C TYR A 98 11.49 -1.81 -7.05
N PRO A 99 12.36 -1.18 -7.85
CA PRO A 99 13.15 -0.05 -7.38
C PRO A 99 12.24 1.10 -6.93
N GLY A 100 12.50 1.62 -5.72
CA GLY A 100 11.72 2.69 -5.10
C GLY A 100 10.49 2.23 -4.32
N ALA A 101 10.13 0.93 -4.36
CA ALA A 101 9.11 0.39 -3.46
C ALA A 101 9.64 0.35 -2.02
N ALA A 102 8.82 0.79 -1.06
CA ALA A 102 9.14 0.68 0.35
C ALA A 102 9.14 -0.80 0.78
N VAL A 103 10.15 -1.17 1.57
CA VAL A 103 10.24 -2.47 2.24
C VAL A 103 10.45 -2.23 3.72
N ARG A 104 9.47 -2.61 4.54
CA ARG A 104 9.48 -2.43 5.99
C ARG A 104 8.33 -3.19 6.62
N ASP A 105 8.41 -3.37 7.93
CA ASP A 105 7.30 -3.84 8.75
C ASP A 105 6.24 -2.73 8.83
N PHE A 106 5.04 -2.99 8.30
CA PHE A 106 3.98 -1.98 8.17
C PHE A 106 2.96 -2.06 9.31
N ASP A 107 2.72 -3.24 9.87
CA ASP A 107 1.80 -3.42 11.00
C ASP A 107 2.51 -3.52 12.37
N GLY A 108 3.84 -3.56 12.40
CA GLY A 108 4.62 -3.62 13.64
C GLY A 108 4.70 -5.02 14.27
N ASP A 109 4.23 -6.06 13.59
CA ASP A 109 4.42 -7.46 13.96
C ASP A 109 5.39 -8.15 12.96
N PRO A 110 6.70 -8.15 13.23
CA PRO A 110 7.68 -8.72 12.30
C PRO A 110 7.65 -10.26 12.24
N THR A 111 6.77 -10.92 12.98
CA THR A 111 6.71 -12.39 13.04
C THR A 111 5.87 -13.01 11.93
N ARG A 112 5.07 -12.20 11.23
CA ARG A 112 4.16 -12.63 10.17
C ARG A 112 3.89 -11.47 9.21
N VAL A 113 3.22 -11.77 8.10
CA VAL A 113 2.71 -10.75 7.17
C VAL A 113 1.21 -10.88 7.11
N THR A 114 0.49 -9.83 7.50
CA THR A 114 -0.95 -9.83 7.64
C THR A 114 -1.66 -9.07 6.52
N GLU A 115 -2.99 -9.16 6.49
CA GLU A 115 -3.80 -8.29 5.64
C GLU A 115 -3.65 -6.80 6.02
N MET A 116 -3.28 -6.50 7.28
CA MET A 116 -2.99 -5.14 7.73
C MET A 116 -1.76 -4.58 7.02
N ASP A 117 -0.66 -5.36 6.93
CA ASP A 117 0.53 -4.94 6.20
C ASP A 117 0.21 -4.58 4.75
N ALA A 118 -0.52 -5.46 4.07
CA ALA A 118 -0.87 -5.27 2.66
C ALA A 118 -1.70 -3.99 2.45
N LEU A 119 -2.65 -3.70 3.34
CA LEU A 119 -3.47 -2.49 3.25
C LEU A 119 -2.65 -1.23 3.53
N ILE A 120 -1.78 -1.24 4.55
CA ILE A 120 -0.94 -0.09 4.88
C ILE A 120 0.08 0.17 3.76
N ALA A 121 0.73 -0.87 3.22
CA ALA A 121 1.64 -0.75 2.09
C ALA A 121 0.95 -0.11 0.87
N TYR A 122 -0.30 -0.50 0.58
CA TYR A 122 -1.10 0.12 -0.47
C TYR A 122 -1.39 1.60 -0.19
N LEU A 123 -1.84 1.95 1.03
CA LEU A 123 -2.13 3.33 1.41
C LEU A 123 -0.88 4.22 1.33
N GLN A 124 0.28 3.70 1.70
CA GLN A 124 1.55 4.42 1.64
C GLN A 124 2.00 4.74 0.21
N MET A 125 1.52 3.98 -0.79
CA MET A 125 1.83 4.24 -2.20
C MET A 125 0.89 5.28 -2.84
N LEU A 126 -0.27 5.57 -2.23
CA LEU A 126 -1.27 6.45 -2.82
C LEU A 126 -0.77 7.90 -2.94
N GLY A 127 -0.51 8.32 -4.18
CA GLY A 127 -0.06 9.66 -4.53
C GLY A 127 1.45 9.88 -4.39
N ALA A 128 2.22 8.87 -3.95
CA ALA A 128 3.67 8.95 -3.80
C ALA A 128 4.42 8.96 -5.16
N GLY A 129 3.82 8.38 -6.21
CA GLY A 129 4.39 8.36 -7.56
C GLY A 129 4.15 9.62 -8.40
N VAL A 130 3.60 10.69 -7.83
CA VAL A 130 3.38 11.96 -8.54
C VAL A 130 4.65 12.81 -8.44
N ASP A 131 5.19 13.19 -9.59
CA ASP A 131 6.27 14.18 -9.68
C ASP A 131 5.69 15.59 -9.50
N PHE A 132 5.89 16.17 -8.32
CA PHE A 132 5.39 17.51 -7.98
C PHE A 132 6.20 18.64 -8.63
N ASP A 133 7.39 18.36 -9.18
CA ASP A 133 8.18 19.38 -9.88
C ASP A 133 7.57 19.77 -11.23
N THR A 134 6.66 18.94 -11.74
CA THR A 134 5.88 19.22 -12.97
C THR A 134 4.60 20.03 -12.72
N TYR A 135 4.22 20.25 -11.46
CA TYR A 135 2.98 20.93 -11.12
C TYR A 135 3.13 22.46 -11.21
N GLN A 136 2.49 23.05 -12.22
CA GLN A 136 2.38 24.51 -12.36
C GLN A 136 1.08 24.98 -11.69
N ALA A 137 1.21 25.50 -10.46
CA ALA A 137 0.07 26.02 -9.69
C ALA A 137 -0.64 27.18 -10.41
N ASP A 138 0.10 27.95 -11.20
CA ASP A 138 -0.39 29.13 -11.92
C ASP A 138 -0.96 28.81 -13.30
N ALA A 139 -1.02 27.54 -13.70
CA ALA A 139 -1.57 27.17 -15.01
C ALA A 139 -3.06 27.55 -15.10
N PRO A 140 -3.54 28.06 -16.26
CA PRO A 140 -4.93 28.49 -16.44
C PRO A 140 -5.97 27.40 -16.12
N GLU A 141 -5.61 26.14 -16.32
CA GLU A 141 -6.43 24.96 -16.01
C GLU A 141 -6.49 24.63 -14.51
N ASN A 142 -5.54 25.12 -13.70
CA ASN A 142 -5.41 24.86 -12.26
C ASN A 142 -5.83 26.07 -11.41
N THR A 143 -6.07 27.22 -12.04
CA THR A 143 -6.60 28.42 -11.40
C THR A 143 -8.12 28.45 -11.56
N ARG A 144 -8.84 28.29 -10.45
CA ARG A 144 -10.29 28.53 -10.35
C ARG A 144 -10.56 29.88 -9.69
#